data_AF-A0A948XFU2-F1
#
_entry.id   AF-A0A948XFU2-F1
#
_cell.length_a   1.000
_cell.length_b   1.000
_cell.length_c   1.000
_cell.angle_alpha   90.00
_cell.angle_beta   90.00
_cell.angle_gamma   90.00
#
_symmetry.space_group_name_H-M   'P 1'
#
loop_
_entity.id
_entity.type
_entity.pdbx_description
1 polymer ?
#
loop_
_entity_poly.entity_id
_entity_poly.type
_entity_poly.pdbx_seq_one_letter_code
_entity_poly.pdbx_strand_id
1 'polypeptide(L)'
;MVISEKENDMPVLSEHVAVKRRYSRSVNLERDFGIPDSLIGYIPTSRAIDSIGRFLRTFSLNNSVRAWTLTGSYGTGKSAFANFLTALCSPKKDQNYSTALQILKQIEESNSLQKQIKNKLPDSGLIRAVATAQREPIVRTVIRALINGASIYWQNIMGRKPDVLDELNSLHLKAQKGSGIDNN
;
A
#
# COMPACT_ATOMS: atom_id res chain seq x y z
N MET A 1 -5.45 28.80 -62.38
CA MET A 1 -4.88 27.54 -61.88
C MET A 1 -4.31 27.86 -60.50
N VAL A 2 -5.11 27.67 -59.45
CA VAL A 2 -4.72 27.95 -58.07
C VAL A 2 -3.95 26.74 -57.56
N ILE A 3 -2.67 26.93 -57.28
CA ILE A 3 -1.81 25.89 -56.73
C ILE A 3 -2.22 25.76 -55.27
N SER A 4 -2.98 24.70 -54.96
CA SER A 4 -3.29 24.31 -53.58
C SER A 4 -1.98 23.87 -52.94
N GLU A 5 -1.42 24.74 -52.10
CA GLU A 5 -0.38 24.35 -51.14
C GLU A 5 -0.98 23.24 -50.28
N LYS A 6 -0.47 22.02 -50.42
CA LYS A 6 -0.70 20.97 -49.44
C LYS A 6 0.02 21.41 -48.18
N GLU A 7 -0.75 21.95 -47.25
CA GLU A 7 -0.36 22.14 -45.87
C GLU A 7 0.22 20.81 -45.38
N ASN A 8 1.51 20.83 -45.05
CA ASN A 8 2.25 19.65 -44.61
C ASN A 8 1.74 19.33 -43.20
N ASP A 9 0.72 18.48 -43.13
CA ASP A 9 0.06 18.07 -41.89
C ASP A 9 1.02 17.19 -41.07
N MET A 10 1.99 17.86 -40.43
CA MET A 10 2.91 17.22 -39.51
C MET A 10 2.13 16.86 -38.25
N PRO A 11 2.14 15.58 -37.84
CA PRO A 11 1.37 15.14 -36.70
C PRO A 11 1.80 15.94 -35.47
N VAL A 12 0.82 16.58 -34.83
CA VAL A 12 1.06 17.41 -33.66
C VAL A 12 1.42 16.52 -32.47
N LEU A 13 2.27 17.01 -31.57
CA LEU A 13 2.76 16.24 -30.41
C LEU A 13 1.62 15.60 -29.59
N SER A 14 0.45 16.24 -29.53
CA SER A 14 -0.74 15.72 -28.84
C SER A 14 -1.33 14.44 -29.45
N GLU A 15 -1.03 14.13 -30.71
CA GLU A 15 -1.42 12.88 -31.37
C GLU A 15 -0.52 11.70 -30.97
N HIS A 16 0.72 11.99 -30.56
CA HIS A 16 1.69 10.99 -30.13
C HIS A 16 1.84 10.88 -28.61
N VAL A 17 1.51 11.95 -27.87
CA VAL A 17 1.70 12.04 -26.42
C VAL A 17 0.40 12.45 -25.75
N ALA A 18 -0.24 11.48 -25.11
CA ALA A 18 -1.38 11.71 -24.24
C ALA A 18 -0.96 11.58 -22.77
N VAL A 19 -1.12 12.67 -22.00
CA VAL A 19 -0.94 12.62 -20.54
C VAL A 19 -2.09 11.81 -19.95
N LYS A 20 -1.78 10.61 -19.43
CA LYS A 20 -2.75 9.81 -18.67
C LYS A 20 -3.06 10.54 -17.36
N ARG A 21 -4.16 11.29 -17.30
CA ARG A 21 -4.68 11.98 -16.10
C ARG A 21 -5.23 11.00 -15.04
N ARG A 22 -4.49 9.94 -14.70
CA ARG A 22 -5.00 8.87 -13.83
C ARG A 22 -4.60 9.02 -12.37
N TYR A 23 -3.72 9.96 -12.03
CA TYR A 23 -3.23 10.17 -10.67
C TYR A 23 -3.46 11.62 -10.17
N SER A 24 -4.72 12.07 -10.16
CA SER A 24 -5.05 13.46 -9.79
C SER A 24 -5.50 13.64 -8.33
N ARG A 25 -5.63 12.56 -7.54
CA ARG A 25 -6.07 12.63 -6.15
C ARG A 25 -4.95 12.31 -5.18
N SER A 26 -4.89 13.06 -4.08
CA SER A 26 -4.06 12.69 -2.93
C SER A 26 -4.52 11.36 -2.34
N VAL A 27 -3.56 10.48 -2.04
CA VAL A 27 -3.80 9.18 -1.41
C VAL A 27 -4.02 9.36 0.09
N ASN A 28 -5.16 8.89 0.59
CA ASN A 28 -5.42 8.73 2.02
C ASN A 28 -5.32 7.23 2.33
N LEU A 29 -4.30 6.85 3.11
CA LEU A 29 -4.01 5.45 3.38
C LEU A 29 -5.16 4.69 4.06
N GLU A 30 -5.82 5.29 5.06
CA GLU A 30 -6.91 4.62 5.77
C GLU A 30 -8.15 4.38 4.90
N ARG A 31 -8.41 5.32 3.97
CA ARG A 31 -9.55 5.21 3.05
C ARG A 31 -9.23 4.32 1.85
N ASP A 32 -8.02 4.42 1.32
CA ASP A 32 -7.70 3.95 -0.01
C ASP A 32 -7.09 2.53 -0.02
N PHE A 33 -6.52 2.03 1.09
CA PHE A 33 -5.79 0.73 1.12
C PHE A 33 -6.62 -0.53 0.80
N GLY A 34 -7.95 -0.43 0.89
CA GLY A 34 -8.87 -1.51 0.51
C GLY A 34 -9.41 -1.40 -0.92
N ILE A 35 -9.12 -0.29 -1.62
CA ILE A 35 -9.74 0.05 -2.91
C ILE A 35 -8.71 -0.16 -4.03
N PRO A 36 -8.87 -1.19 -4.90
CA PRO A 36 -7.92 -1.46 -5.98
C PRO A 36 -7.72 -0.27 -6.92
N ASP A 37 -8.80 0.48 -7.18
CA ASP A 37 -8.79 1.64 -8.07
C ASP A 37 -7.88 2.78 -7.55
N SER A 38 -7.56 2.81 -6.26
CA SER A 38 -6.62 3.78 -5.69
C SER A 38 -5.18 3.58 -6.14
N LEU A 39 -4.87 2.41 -6.73
CA LEU A 39 -3.56 2.09 -7.30
C LEU A 39 -3.46 2.51 -8.77
N ILE A 40 -4.58 2.79 -9.44
CA ILE A 40 -4.61 3.10 -10.87
C ILE A 40 -3.76 4.33 -11.14
N GLY A 41 -2.76 4.19 -12.01
CA GLY A 41 -1.86 5.28 -12.41
C GLY A 41 -0.67 5.50 -11.47
N TYR A 42 -0.50 4.68 -10.41
CA TYR A 42 0.72 4.70 -9.62
C TYR A 42 1.89 4.20 -10.47
N ILE A 43 2.98 4.96 -10.51
CA ILE A 43 4.21 4.60 -11.21
C ILE A 43 5.31 4.45 -10.15
N PRO A 44 5.63 3.21 -9.73
CA PRO A 44 6.75 2.96 -8.83
C PRO A 44 8.07 3.55 -9.37
N THR A 45 8.78 4.25 -8.49
CA THR A 45 10.13 4.76 -8.79
C THR A 45 11.19 3.72 -8.45
N SER A 46 12.42 3.88 -8.93
CA SER A 46 13.55 3.02 -8.53
C SER A 46 13.70 2.92 -7.01
N ARG A 47 13.54 4.03 -6.29
CA ARG A 47 13.55 4.04 -4.81
C ARG A 47 12.43 3.22 -4.18
N ALA A 48 11.24 3.21 -4.78
CA ALA A 48 10.13 2.36 -4.32
C ALA A 48 10.47 0.87 -4.49
N ILE A 49 11.04 0.51 -5.65
CA ILE A 49 11.49 -0.87 -5.94
C ILE A 49 12.57 -1.32 -4.95
N ASP A 50 13.59 -0.48 -4.70
CA ASP A 50 14.63 -0.75 -3.70
C ASP A 50 14.07 -0.92 -2.29
N SER A 51 13.07 -0.10 -1.94
CA SER A 51 12.40 -0.15 -0.64
C SER A 51 11.61 -1.46 -0.46
N ILE A 52 10.96 -1.95 -1.51
CA ILE A 52 10.31 -3.27 -1.51
C ILE A 52 11.34 -4.38 -1.34
N GLY A 53 12.48 -4.31 -2.03
CA GLY A 53 13.57 -5.26 -1.86
C GLY A 53 14.10 -5.29 -0.42
N ARG A 54 14.27 -4.13 0.22
CA ARG A 54 14.64 -4.03 1.65
C ARG A 54 13.58 -4.62 2.56
N PHE A 55 12.30 -4.32 2.29
CA PHE A 55 11.17 -4.89 3.02
C PHE A 55 11.17 -6.42 2.97
N LEU A 56 11.33 -7.00 1.78
CA LEU A 56 11.32 -8.46 1.61
C LEU A 56 12.54 -9.15 2.23
N ARG A 57 13.66 -8.45 2.43
CA ARG A 57 14.84 -9.01 3.09
C ARG A 57 14.64 -9.27 4.58
N THR A 58 13.73 -8.57 5.26
CA THR A 58 13.52 -8.77 6.71
C THR A 58 12.81 -10.06 7.06
N PHE A 59 12.05 -10.63 6.12
CA PHE A 59 11.41 -11.93 6.31
C PHE A 59 12.41 -13.09 6.29
N SER A 60 13.63 -12.89 5.78
CA SER A 60 14.65 -13.94 5.69
C SER A 60 15.60 -13.99 6.89
N LEU A 61 15.51 -13.04 7.81
CA LEU A 61 16.47 -12.89 8.91
C LEU A 61 15.70 -12.85 10.25
N ASN A 62 16.09 -13.71 11.20
CA ASN A 62 15.44 -13.78 12.51
C ASN A 62 15.64 -12.49 13.34
N ASN A 63 16.79 -11.81 13.21
CA ASN A 63 17.13 -10.58 13.94
C ASN A 63 17.18 -9.33 13.04
N SER A 64 16.22 -9.17 12.13
CA SER A 64 16.14 -7.98 11.28
C SER A 64 15.44 -6.80 11.96
N VAL A 65 15.89 -5.57 11.68
CA VAL A 65 15.11 -4.35 11.96
C VAL A 65 13.89 -4.30 11.04
N ARG A 66 12.68 -4.26 11.61
CA ARG A 66 11.39 -4.25 10.89
C ARG A 66 10.62 -2.94 10.99
N ALA A 67 11.20 -1.93 11.64
CA ALA A 67 10.65 -0.58 11.73
C ALA A 67 11.45 0.35 10.80
N TRP A 68 10.75 1.10 9.94
CA TRP A 68 11.38 2.06 9.04
C TRP A 68 10.58 3.35 8.94
N THR A 69 11.31 4.40 8.58
CA THR A 69 10.73 5.70 8.24
C THR A 69 10.98 5.97 6.76
N LEU A 70 9.92 6.29 6.01
CA LEU A 70 10.02 6.78 4.64
C LEU A 70 9.90 8.30 4.64
N THR A 71 11.00 8.99 4.35
CA THR A 71 11.05 10.46 4.29
C THR A 71 11.19 10.96 2.86
N GLY A 72 10.79 12.22 2.63
CA GLY A 72 10.84 12.87 1.31
C GLY A 72 9.93 14.09 1.26
N SER A 73 10.17 15.01 0.33
CA SER A 73 9.38 16.23 0.15
C SER A 73 7.90 15.94 -0.17
N TYR A 74 7.02 16.93 0.02
CA TYR A 74 5.62 16.80 -0.36
C TYR A 74 5.49 16.46 -1.85
N GLY A 75 4.52 15.61 -2.22
CA GLY A 75 4.28 15.22 -3.60
C GLY A 75 5.19 14.11 -4.17
N THR A 76 6.19 13.62 -3.45
CA THR A 76 7.10 12.55 -3.94
C THR A 76 6.50 11.13 -3.94
N GLY A 77 5.20 11.00 -3.67
CA GLY A 77 4.50 9.71 -3.73
C GLY A 77 4.70 8.79 -2.53
N LYS A 78 5.10 9.29 -1.35
CA LYS A 78 5.27 8.46 -0.13
C LYS A 78 4.00 7.70 0.27
N SER A 79 2.86 8.40 0.35
CA SER A 79 1.57 7.78 0.66
C SER A 79 1.12 6.83 -0.45
N ALA A 80 1.40 7.16 -1.71
CA ALA A 80 1.12 6.29 -2.84
C ALA A 80 1.95 4.99 -2.78
N PHE A 81 3.23 5.09 -2.43
CA PHE A 81 4.09 3.94 -2.18
C PHE A 81 3.59 3.10 -1.01
N ALA A 82 3.23 3.71 0.11
CA ALA A 82 2.70 2.99 1.26
C ALA A 82 1.40 2.26 0.92
N ASN A 83 0.52 2.86 0.11
CA ASN A 83 -0.69 2.22 -0.40
C ASN A 83 -0.36 1.01 -1.29
N PHE A 84 0.57 1.20 -2.23
CA PHE A 84 1.06 0.14 -3.12
C PHE A 84 1.68 -1.03 -2.37
N LEU A 85 2.56 -0.74 -1.40
CA LEU A 85 3.17 -1.76 -0.54
C LEU A 85 2.11 -2.50 0.28
N THR A 86 1.12 -1.77 0.81
CA THR A 86 0.00 -2.37 1.55
C THR A 86 -0.82 -3.31 0.67
N ALA A 87 -1.02 -2.97 -0.61
CA ALA A 87 -1.70 -3.83 -1.57
C ALA A 87 -0.88 -5.08 -1.92
N LEU A 88 0.45 -4.98 -2.06
CA LEU A 88 1.32 -6.16 -2.22
C LEU A 88 1.27 -7.13 -1.02
N CYS A 89 0.93 -6.63 0.16
CA CYS A 89 0.77 -7.40 1.39
C CYS A 89 -0.66 -7.92 1.62
N SER A 90 -1.60 -7.68 0.70
CA SER A 90 -2.97 -8.21 0.80
C SER A 90 -3.02 -9.71 0.43
N PRO A 91 -4.11 -10.43 0.79
CA PRO A 91 -4.24 -11.84 0.44
C PRO A 91 -4.06 -12.08 -1.06
N LYS A 92 -3.46 -13.20 -1.47
CA LYS A 92 -3.19 -13.48 -2.89
C LYS A 92 -4.45 -13.50 -3.78
N LYS A 93 -5.61 -13.74 -3.18
CA LYS A 93 -6.94 -13.75 -3.83
C LYS A 93 -7.59 -12.35 -3.89
N ASP A 94 -7.01 -11.34 -3.25
CA ASP A 94 -7.53 -9.97 -3.21
C ASP A 94 -7.21 -9.23 -4.52
N GLN A 95 -8.16 -8.45 -5.03
CA GLN A 95 -7.97 -7.63 -6.24
C GLN A 95 -6.87 -6.58 -6.05
N ASN A 96 -6.63 -6.12 -4.81
CA ASN A 96 -5.53 -5.23 -4.48
C ASN A 96 -4.17 -5.90 -4.78
N TYR A 97 -4.01 -7.17 -4.41
CA TYR A 97 -2.79 -7.94 -4.65
C TYR A 97 -2.51 -8.10 -6.15
N SER A 98 -3.53 -8.51 -6.92
CA SER A 98 -3.38 -8.70 -8.36
C SER A 98 -3.05 -7.40 -9.08
N THR A 99 -3.72 -6.31 -8.72
CA THR A 99 -3.48 -4.98 -9.29
C THR A 99 -2.06 -4.50 -8.98
N ALA A 100 -1.61 -4.66 -7.73
CA ALA A 100 -0.27 -4.27 -7.33
C ALA A 100 0.83 -5.11 -8.02
N LEU A 101 0.62 -6.42 -8.18
CA LEU A 101 1.55 -7.26 -8.95
C LEU A 101 1.62 -6.88 -10.43
N GLN A 102 0.49 -6.50 -11.05
CA GLN A 102 0.49 -6.04 -12.44
C GLN A 102 1.33 -4.77 -12.61
N ILE A 103 1.21 -3.82 -11.69
CA ILE A 103 2.03 -2.60 -11.67
C ILE A 103 3.51 -2.96 -11.50
N LEU A 104 3.84 -3.87 -10.57
CA LEU A 104 5.23 -4.31 -10.36
C LEU A 104 5.83 -4.97 -11.62
N LYS A 105 5.04 -5.79 -12.31
CA LYS A 105 5.45 -6.50 -13.53
C LYS A 105 5.79 -5.57 -14.70
N GLN A 106 5.15 -4.40 -14.78
CA GLN A 106 5.43 -3.42 -15.82
C GLN A 106 6.80 -2.75 -15.67
N ILE A 107 7.41 -2.83 -14.48
CA ILE A 107 8.62 -2.07 -14.13
C ILE A 107 9.82 -3.00 -13.89
N GLU A 108 9.58 -4.20 -13.39
CA GLU A 108 10.64 -5.15 -13.02
C GLU A 108 10.64 -6.37 -13.94
N GLU A 109 11.41 -6.29 -15.04
CA GLU A 109 11.45 -7.32 -16.09
C GLU A 109 11.91 -8.70 -15.57
N SER A 110 12.84 -8.74 -14.61
CA SER A 110 13.39 -10.00 -14.12
C SER A 110 12.41 -10.82 -13.25
N ASN A 111 11.26 -10.25 -12.88
CA ASN A 111 10.25 -10.82 -11.99
C ASN A 111 10.80 -11.33 -10.64
N SER A 112 11.98 -10.86 -10.23
CA SER A 112 12.70 -11.28 -9.03
C SER A 112 11.93 -10.89 -7.77
N LEU A 113 11.37 -9.69 -7.72
CA LEU A 113 10.60 -9.21 -6.57
C LEU A 113 9.27 -9.94 -6.47
N GLN A 114 8.61 -10.20 -7.61
CA GLN A 114 7.36 -10.95 -7.63
C GLN A 114 7.55 -12.37 -7.06
N LYS A 115 8.64 -13.05 -7.43
CA LYS A 115 9.00 -14.36 -6.86
C LYS A 115 9.24 -14.26 -5.36
N GLN A 116 9.99 -13.25 -4.91
CA GLN A 116 10.22 -13.04 -3.47
C GLN A 116 8.94 -12.76 -2.71
N ILE A 117 8.03 -11.93 -3.23
CA ILE A 117 6.72 -11.67 -2.62
C ILE A 117 5.94 -12.97 -2.49
N LYS A 118 5.85 -13.77 -3.56
CA LYS A 118 5.12 -15.04 -3.55
C LYS A 118 5.70 -16.06 -2.58
N ASN A 119 7.02 -16.09 -2.40
CA ASN A 119 7.71 -17.09 -1.59
C ASN A 119 7.84 -16.68 -0.12
N LYS A 120 7.97 -15.38 0.17
CA LYS A 120 8.24 -14.87 1.53
C LYS A 120 6.99 -14.39 2.25
N LEU A 121 5.96 -13.95 1.53
CA LEU A 121 4.70 -13.53 2.14
C LEU A 121 3.70 -14.70 2.14
N PRO A 122 2.95 -14.89 3.22
CA PRO A 122 1.93 -15.93 3.28
C PRO A 122 0.79 -15.67 2.28
N ASP A 123 0.12 -16.73 1.84
CA ASP A 123 -0.99 -16.65 0.87
C ASP A 123 -2.19 -15.83 1.39
N SER A 124 -2.38 -15.85 2.71
CA SER A 124 -3.36 -15.03 3.42
C SER A 124 -2.99 -13.55 3.50
N GLY A 125 -1.79 -13.15 3.06
CA GLY A 125 -1.27 -11.80 3.21
C GLY A 125 -0.86 -11.49 4.65
N LEU A 126 -0.53 -10.23 4.91
CA LEU A 126 -0.19 -9.74 6.24
C LEU A 126 -1.39 -9.02 6.87
N ILE A 127 -1.33 -8.81 8.19
CA ILE A 127 -2.25 -7.89 8.87
C ILE A 127 -1.88 -6.47 8.47
N ARG A 128 -2.77 -5.82 7.74
CA ARG A 128 -2.57 -4.46 7.19
C ARG A 128 -3.09 -3.42 8.18
N ALA A 129 -2.32 -3.16 9.23
CA ALA A 129 -2.63 -2.17 10.26
C ALA A 129 -2.23 -0.76 9.80
N VAL A 130 -3.13 -0.07 9.10
CA VAL A 130 -2.86 1.25 8.52
C VAL A 130 -3.54 2.35 9.33
N ALA A 131 -2.79 3.40 9.66
CA ALA A 131 -3.34 4.62 10.24
C ALA A 131 -2.61 5.88 9.76
N THR A 132 -3.36 6.97 9.74
CA THR A 132 -2.87 8.33 9.62
C THR A 132 -2.82 8.95 11.01
N ALA A 133 -1.80 9.78 11.26
CA ALA A 133 -1.69 10.50 12.51
C ALA A 133 -2.85 11.49 12.67
N GLN A 134 -3.44 11.52 13.85
CA GLN A 134 -4.52 12.43 14.22
C GLN A 134 -4.14 13.17 15.52
N ARG A 135 -4.94 14.16 15.93
CA ARG A 135 -4.82 14.78 17.26
C ARG A 135 -5.33 13.80 18.33
N GLU A 136 -4.56 12.74 18.56
CA GLU A 136 -4.82 11.70 19.56
C GLU A 136 -3.50 11.14 20.12
N PRO A 137 -3.48 10.53 21.31
CA PRO A 137 -2.30 9.82 21.82
C PRO A 137 -1.86 8.71 20.86
N ILE A 138 -0.55 8.52 20.67
CA ILE A 138 0.01 7.54 19.72
C ILE A 138 -0.49 6.11 19.99
N VAL A 139 -0.68 5.75 21.26
CA VAL A 139 -1.21 4.45 21.69
C VAL A 139 -2.60 4.21 21.09
N ARG A 140 -3.45 5.25 21.03
CA ARG A 140 -4.78 5.16 20.43
C ARG A 140 -4.71 4.96 18.91
N THR A 141 -3.79 5.66 18.23
CA THR A 141 -3.54 5.48 16.79
C THR A 141 -3.11 4.05 16.48
N VAL A 142 -2.17 3.49 17.26
CA VAL A 142 -1.65 2.13 17.05
C VAL A 142 -2.73 1.09 17.31
N ILE A 143 -3.46 1.18 18.42
CA ILE A 143 -4.55 0.25 18.73
C ILE A 143 -5.63 0.28 17.65
N ARG A 144 -6.03 1.47 17.20
CA ARG A 144 -7.00 1.64 16.12
C ARG A 144 -6.53 1.00 14.82
N ALA A 145 -5.26 1.20 14.43
CA ALA A 145 -4.68 0.58 13.26
C ALA A 145 -4.69 -0.95 13.36
N LEU A 146 -4.26 -1.49 14.51
CA LEU A 146 -4.18 -2.93 14.75
C LEU A 146 -5.56 -3.58 14.72
N ILE A 147 -6.56 -3.00 15.37
CA ILE A 147 -7.94 -3.53 15.38
C ILE A 147 -8.53 -3.54 13.99
N ASN A 148 -8.38 -2.44 13.25
CA ASN A 148 -8.92 -2.35 11.90
C ASN A 148 -8.26 -3.39 10.99
N GLY A 149 -6.92 -3.46 11.01
CA GLY A 149 -6.16 -4.43 10.21
C GLY A 149 -6.49 -5.88 10.57
N ALA A 150 -6.56 -6.19 11.87
CA ALA A 150 -6.88 -7.51 12.38
C ALA A 150 -8.31 -7.92 12.03
N SER A 151 -9.29 -7.03 12.25
CA SER A 151 -10.70 -7.28 11.95
C SER A 151 -10.91 -7.59 10.47
N ILE A 152 -10.25 -6.85 9.57
CA ILE A 152 -10.31 -7.08 8.12
C ILE A 152 -9.64 -8.41 7.75
N TYR A 153 -8.48 -8.71 8.33
CA TYR A 153 -7.74 -9.94 8.06
C TYR A 153 -8.57 -11.20 8.41
N TRP A 154 -9.26 -11.19 9.55
CA TRP A 154 -10.09 -12.31 10.02
C TRP A 154 -11.58 -12.21 9.64
N GLN A 155 -12.00 -11.21 8.85
CA GLN A 155 -13.42 -11.00 8.52
C GLN A 155 -14.03 -12.21 7.78
N ASN A 156 -13.29 -12.79 6.84
CA ASN A 156 -13.75 -13.87 5.96
C ASN A 156 -13.12 -15.23 6.28
N ILE A 157 -12.44 -15.36 7.43
CA ILE A 157 -11.85 -16.62 7.88
C ILE A 157 -12.89 -17.33 8.75
N MET A 158 -13.30 -18.52 8.32
CA MET A 158 -14.23 -19.35 9.08
C MET A 158 -13.54 -19.92 10.34
N GLY A 159 -14.29 -20.01 11.44
CA GLY A 159 -13.82 -20.60 12.71
C GLY A 159 -13.68 -19.58 13.85
N ARG A 160 -13.11 -20.04 14.96
CA ARG A 160 -12.87 -19.20 16.14
C ARG A 160 -11.79 -18.17 15.80
N LYS A 161 -12.11 -16.90 16.00
CA LYS A 161 -11.15 -15.79 15.88
C LYS A 161 -10.10 -15.88 17.01
N PRO A 162 -8.85 -15.48 16.77
CA PRO A 162 -7.81 -15.54 17.79
C PRO A 162 -8.11 -14.59 18.96
N ASP A 163 -7.75 -15.00 20.16
CA ASP A 163 -8.03 -14.26 21.41
C ASP A 163 -7.41 -12.84 21.41
N VAL A 164 -6.35 -12.62 20.61
CA VAL A 164 -5.74 -11.29 20.40
C VAL A 164 -6.73 -10.25 19.89
N LEU A 165 -7.78 -10.64 19.16
CA LEU A 165 -8.83 -9.71 18.72
C LEU A 165 -9.65 -9.19 19.89
N ASP A 166 -9.99 -10.06 20.84
CA ASP A 166 -10.73 -9.69 22.05
C ASP A 166 -9.86 -8.82 22.96
N GLU A 167 -8.57 -9.15 23.08
CA GLU A 167 -7.59 -8.33 23.79
C GLU A 167 -7.50 -6.91 23.19
N LEU A 168 -7.33 -6.80 21.86
CA LEU A 168 -7.27 -5.52 21.17
C LEU A 168 -8.56 -4.71 21.37
N ASN A 169 -9.74 -5.34 21.28
CA ASN A 169 -11.02 -4.69 21.55
C ASN A 169 -11.11 -4.15 22.98
N SER A 170 -10.63 -4.94 23.96
CA SER A 170 -10.58 -4.50 25.36
C SER A 170 -9.66 -3.28 25.56
N LEU A 171 -8.50 -3.28 24.90
CA LEU A 171 -7.54 -2.17 24.92
C LEU A 171 -8.13 -0.91 24.27
N HIS A 172 -8.90 -1.06 23.19
CA HIS A 172 -9.59 0.06 22.56
C HIS A 172 -10.61 0.73 23.47
N LEU A 173 -11.42 -0.08 24.17
CA LEU A 173 -12.41 0.43 25.12
C LEU A 173 -11.72 1.15 26.29
N LYS A 174 -10.59 0.65 26.78
CA LYS A 174 -9.77 1.33 27.79
C LYS A 174 -9.17 2.64 27.25
N ALA A 175 -8.63 2.63 26.03
CA ALA A 175 -8.05 3.80 25.38
C ALA A 175 -9.08 4.93 25.21
N GLN A 176 -10.33 4.59 24.87
CA GLN A 176 -11.41 5.57 24.69
C GLN A 176 -11.87 6.20 26.02
N LYS A 177 -11.77 5.46 27.13
CA LYS A 177 -12.15 5.94 28.47
C LYS A 177 -11.10 6.83 29.14
N GLY A 178 -9.96 7.09 28.48
CA GLY A 178 -8.90 7.93 29.02
C GLY A 178 -8.07 7.29 30.14
N SER A 179 -8.34 6.03 30.49
CA SER A 179 -7.49 5.23 31.37
C SER A 179 -6.14 4.99 30.69
N GLY A 180 -5.04 5.27 31.40
CA GLY A 180 -3.69 4.93 30.96
C GLY A 180 -3.61 3.46 30.56
N ILE A 181 -3.01 3.19 29.41
CA ILE A 181 -2.72 1.82 29.00
C ILE A 181 -1.33 1.53 29.55
N ASP A 182 -1.26 0.72 30.60
CA ASP A 182 -0.01 0.34 31.24
C ASP A 182 0.81 -0.55 30.28
N ASN A 183 2.10 -0.22 30.14
CA ASN A 183 3.08 -0.98 29.35
C ASN A 183 3.74 -2.05 30.23
N ASN A 184 2.97 -3.00 30.76
CA ASN A 184 3.55 -4.16 31.45
C ASN A 184 4.05 -5.21 30.47
#